data_AF-A0A7Y5U7X6-F1
#
_entry.id   AF-A0A7Y5U7X6-F1
#
_cell.length_a   1.000
_cell.length_b   1.000
_cell.length_c   1.000
_cell.angle_alpha   90.00
_cell.angle_beta   90.00
_cell.angle_gamma   90.00
#
_symmetry.space_group_name_H-M   'P 1'
#
loop_
_entity.id
_entity.type
_entity.pdbx_description
1 polymer ?
#
loop_
_entity_poly.entity_id
_entity_poly.type
_entity_poly.pdbx_seq_one_letter_code
_entity_poly.pdbx_strand_id
1 'polypeptide(L)'
;MVIRDFTRHSPKSALLALTLGAFGCLALAGCAAGSEDDGEGGSSGNVQPGPQFADAGGVTIREVAVYQAVKSDVFLNGAAQSPSTPIVAERPAVVRVFVDVGEVTGGAITARLTVGENDPIDVPVDTLVTSTEEDIASTINFDIPAGLLAVGDSIGVELLEPADSSPGDNAGSKTGAIDVQAQRSNVLKITIIPIRYNADGSGRVPDTSDATLESYRKLFLKIYPATDVQVTLGDTFDWGQQVAYDGFGWDVLLNALGDKRAGSGAGFDEFYYGIFDPESSVQQYCSPGWCVLGLGFVGDPGATYSRAAIGVGFAGEESVWSAVHEVGHNHGLLHSPCGVQDADPNYPYAGGETAVWGMDILDHELYPPTYKDLMGYCTPNWISDYVYEAMLDFRQAIDMQAKKTSASGAPTLEYERVSFGARGPQFLSSLKTDKAVGGETVDVTTVDDSGAEHLVKGQFLHYDHIDGGVLLVARQSGEPRLRTLRARVVSEGVERVLEARR
;
A
#
# COMPACT_ATOMS: atom_id res chain seq x y z
N MET A 1 -8.54 -4.36 12.27
CA MET A 1 -8.78 -5.84 12.38
C MET A 1 -9.46 -6.25 13.69
N VAL A 2 -10.74 -6.64 13.67
CA VAL A 2 -11.39 -7.35 14.80
C VAL A 2 -11.16 -8.84 14.62
N ILE A 3 -10.12 -9.41 15.26
CA ILE A 3 -9.78 -10.84 15.06
C ILE A 3 -10.77 -11.71 15.83
N ARG A 4 -11.73 -12.31 15.14
CA ARG A 4 -12.45 -13.46 15.69
C ARG A 4 -11.66 -14.74 15.44
N ASP A 5 -11.20 -15.36 16.54
CA ASP A 5 -10.59 -16.69 16.64
C ASP A 5 -9.05 -16.79 16.59
N PHE A 6 -8.43 -17.07 17.75
CA PHE A 6 -7.03 -17.49 17.89
C PHE A 6 -6.98 -19.02 17.97
N THR A 7 -7.08 -19.73 16.84
CA THR A 7 -6.72 -21.15 16.84
C THR A 7 -5.72 -21.51 15.74
N ARG A 8 -4.46 -21.71 16.21
CA ARG A 8 -3.37 -22.51 15.64
C ARG A 8 -2.74 -22.04 14.32
N HIS A 9 -1.63 -21.28 14.44
CA HIS A 9 -0.53 -21.35 13.48
C HIS A 9 0.55 -22.32 14.00
N SER A 10 0.97 -23.25 13.14
CA SER A 10 2.02 -24.24 13.39
C SER A 10 3.29 -23.79 12.67
N PRO A 11 4.46 -23.69 13.32
CA PRO A 11 5.68 -23.27 12.63
C PRO A 11 6.31 -24.47 11.93
N LYS A 12 6.49 -24.40 10.61
CA LYS A 12 7.46 -25.24 9.91
C LYS A 12 8.73 -24.43 9.69
N SER A 13 9.69 -24.65 10.58
CA SER A 13 11.06 -24.17 10.44
C SER A 13 11.77 -24.93 9.32
N ALA A 14 12.28 -24.21 8.31
CA ALA A 14 13.29 -24.74 7.40
C ALA A 14 14.63 -24.07 7.73
N LEU A 15 15.57 -24.91 8.15
CA LEU A 15 16.93 -24.58 8.54
C LEU A 15 17.77 -24.43 7.25
N LEU A 16 18.32 -23.25 6.96
CA LEU A 16 19.32 -23.08 5.89
C LEU A 16 20.60 -22.48 6.47
N ALA A 17 21.69 -23.22 6.30
CA ALA A 17 23.00 -22.93 6.85
C ALA A 17 23.67 -21.76 6.09
N LEU A 18 23.99 -20.68 6.82
CA LEU A 18 24.82 -19.59 6.32
C LEU A 18 26.29 -20.05 6.23
N THR A 19 26.88 -19.98 5.04
CA THR A 19 28.33 -19.98 4.86
C THR A 19 28.79 -18.54 4.60
N LEU A 20 29.64 -18.04 5.50
CA LEU A 20 30.26 -16.71 5.42
C LEU A 20 31.32 -16.70 4.30
N GLY A 21 31.08 -15.92 3.24
CA GLY A 21 32.08 -15.54 2.25
C GLY A 21 32.42 -14.06 2.39
N ALA A 22 33.62 -13.77 2.89
CA ALA A 22 34.15 -12.41 3.03
C ALA A 22 34.50 -11.81 1.65
N PHE A 23 33.95 -10.65 1.32
CA PHE A 23 34.41 -9.83 0.19
C PHE A 23 35.21 -8.62 0.69
N GLY A 24 36.50 -8.65 0.36
CA GLY A 24 37.44 -7.57 0.59
C GLY A 24 37.23 -6.41 -0.39
N CYS A 25 37.26 -5.21 0.17
CA CYS A 25 37.24 -3.93 -0.52
C CYS A 25 38.56 -3.72 -1.29
N LEU A 26 38.50 -3.38 -2.58
CA LEU A 26 39.67 -2.90 -3.32
C LEU A 26 39.30 -1.58 -4.03
N ALA A 27 39.83 -0.49 -3.50
CA ALA A 27 39.79 0.83 -4.10
C ALA A 27 40.84 0.94 -5.22
N LEU A 28 40.48 1.53 -6.35
CA LEU A 28 41.41 1.94 -7.40
C LEU A 28 41.27 3.44 -7.63
N ALA A 29 42.30 4.17 -7.20
CA ALA A 29 42.62 5.51 -7.67
C ALA A 29 43.69 5.39 -8.76
N GLY A 30 43.55 6.12 -9.86
CA GLY A 30 44.54 6.18 -10.94
C GLY A 30 44.33 7.38 -11.85
N CYS A 31 45.27 8.31 -11.82
CA CYS A 31 45.29 9.63 -12.46
C CYS A 31 45.38 9.61 -13.99
N ALA A 32 44.96 10.74 -14.57
CA ALA A 32 45.16 11.11 -15.97
C ALA A 32 46.45 11.93 -16.19
N ALA A 33 47.19 11.59 -17.25
CA ALA A 33 48.11 12.38 -18.08
C ALA A 33 48.82 11.35 -19.00
N GLY A 34 49.07 11.49 -20.30
CA GLY A 34 49.12 12.62 -21.23
C GLY A 34 50.21 12.27 -22.25
N SER A 35 49.83 12.12 -23.52
CA SER A 35 50.63 12.14 -24.78
C SER A 35 51.89 11.26 -24.93
N GLU A 36 51.90 10.40 -25.95
CA GLU A 36 52.74 10.58 -27.17
C GLU A 36 52.30 9.59 -28.27
N ASP A 37 52.26 10.13 -29.48
CA ASP A 37 51.86 9.52 -30.76
C ASP A 37 53.12 8.94 -31.41
N ASP A 38 53.10 7.67 -31.81
CA ASP A 38 54.00 7.11 -32.82
C ASP A 38 53.31 5.91 -33.47
N GLY A 39 53.22 5.95 -34.80
CA GLY A 39 52.34 5.10 -35.59
C GLY A 39 52.87 3.73 -36.01
N GLU A 40 52.01 3.12 -36.81
CA GLU A 40 52.17 1.90 -37.63
C GLU A 40 51.97 0.55 -36.96
N GLY A 41 50.90 -0.13 -37.39
CA GLY A 41 50.70 -1.56 -37.13
C GLY A 41 49.25 -1.96 -37.17
N GLY A 42 48.60 -1.88 -38.34
CA GLY A 42 47.28 -2.44 -38.54
C GLY A 42 47.23 -3.93 -38.15
N SER A 43 46.51 -4.21 -37.07
CA SER A 43 45.91 -5.52 -36.85
C SER A 43 44.44 -5.24 -36.57
N SER A 44 43.60 -5.54 -37.55
CA SER A 44 42.17 -5.68 -37.36
C SER A 44 41.96 -6.80 -36.35
N GLY A 45 42.00 -6.45 -35.06
CA GLY A 45 41.55 -7.32 -33.99
C GLY A 45 40.13 -7.72 -34.34
N ASN A 46 39.98 -8.99 -34.69
CA ASN A 46 38.69 -9.61 -34.94
C ASN A 46 37.92 -9.50 -33.61
N VAL A 47 37.13 -8.45 -33.45
CA VAL A 47 36.13 -8.37 -32.38
C VAL A 47 35.26 -9.58 -32.64
N GLN A 48 35.43 -10.64 -31.85
CA GLN A 48 34.52 -11.77 -31.87
C GLN A 48 33.13 -11.15 -31.70
N PRO A 49 32.23 -11.28 -32.71
CA PRO A 49 30.87 -10.85 -32.51
C PRO A 49 30.37 -11.57 -31.25
N GLY A 50 29.68 -10.85 -30.37
CA GLY A 50 29.00 -11.46 -29.24
C GLY A 50 28.13 -12.63 -29.71
N PRO A 51 27.70 -13.52 -28.79
CA PRO A 51 26.89 -14.67 -29.14
C PRO A 51 25.71 -14.23 -30.03
N GLN A 52 25.64 -14.78 -31.24
CA GLN A 52 24.53 -14.53 -32.14
C GLN A 52 23.35 -15.36 -31.65
N PHE A 53 22.25 -14.69 -31.34
CA PHE A 53 21.01 -15.31 -30.92
C PHE A 53 20.02 -15.40 -32.09
N ALA A 54 19.20 -16.44 -32.08
CA ALA A 54 18.04 -16.61 -32.95
C ALA A 54 16.83 -17.06 -32.12
N ASP A 55 15.65 -17.09 -32.74
CA ASP A 55 14.40 -17.52 -32.08
C ASP A 55 14.54 -18.95 -31.51
N ALA A 56 14.10 -19.16 -30.27
CA ALA A 56 14.09 -20.48 -29.65
C ALA A 56 13.02 -21.38 -30.27
N GLY A 57 13.39 -22.59 -30.69
CA GLY A 57 12.47 -23.59 -31.22
C GLY A 57 11.68 -24.35 -30.16
N GLY A 58 10.46 -24.79 -30.52
CA GLY A 58 9.68 -25.73 -29.68
C GLY A 58 9.06 -25.11 -28.42
N VAL A 59 9.01 -23.79 -28.34
CA VAL A 59 8.40 -23.04 -27.23
C VAL A 59 7.43 -21.99 -27.76
N THR A 60 6.33 -21.77 -27.04
CA THR A 60 5.39 -20.68 -27.31
C THR A 60 5.15 -19.90 -26.04
N ILE A 61 5.33 -18.57 -26.08
CA ILE A 61 4.87 -17.66 -25.04
C ILE A 61 3.34 -17.63 -25.10
N ARG A 62 2.70 -18.20 -24.08
CA ARG A 62 1.24 -18.23 -23.96
C ARG A 62 0.71 -16.98 -23.28
N GLU A 63 1.42 -16.48 -22.27
CA GLU A 63 0.98 -15.35 -21.47
C GLU A 63 2.18 -14.56 -20.92
N VAL A 64 2.03 -13.25 -20.83
CA VAL A 64 2.92 -12.38 -20.05
C VAL A 64 2.07 -11.58 -19.08
N ALA A 65 2.43 -11.64 -17.81
CA ALA A 65 1.75 -10.93 -16.74
C ALA A 65 2.75 -10.11 -15.90
N VAL A 66 2.35 -8.91 -15.52
CA VAL A 66 3.10 -8.01 -14.62
C VAL A 66 2.47 -8.09 -13.23
N TYR A 67 3.29 -8.27 -12.21
CA TYR A 67 2.86 -8.32 -10.81
C TYR A 67 3.37 -7.11 -10.05
N GLN A 68 2.44 -6.38 -9.44
CA GLN A 68 2.69 -5.33 -8.47
C GLN A 68 1.67 -5.46 -7.34
N ALA A 69 1.90 -6.41 -6.43
CA ALA A 69 0.91 -6.96 -5.49
C ALA A 69 -0.18 -7.80 -6.17
N VAL A 70 -0.81 -7.30 -7.23
CA VAL A 70 -1.84 -7.99 -8.01
C VAL A 70 -1.33 -8.34 -9.41
N LYS A 71 -1.85 -9.41 -10.01
CA LYS A 71 -1.59 -9.83 -11.39
C LYS A 71 -2.22 -8.83 -12.37
N SER A 72 -1.48 -8.46 -13.40
CA SER A 72 -1.98 -7.79 -14.60
C SER A 72 -1.54 -8.55 -15.85
N ASP A 73 -2.48 -9.17 -16.56
CA ASP A 73 -2.25 -9.77 -17.87
C ASP A 73 -2.01 -8.68 -18.91
N VAL A 74 -0.92 -8.79 -19.68
CA VAL A 74 -0.56 -7.83 -20.74
C VAL A 74 -0.32 -8.50 -22.09
N PHE A 75 -0.23 -9.82 -22.13
CA PHE A 75 -0.16 -10.62 -23.35
C PHE A 75 -0.84 -11.95 -23.11
N LEU A 76 -1.67 -12.39 -24.06
CA LEU A 76 -2.36 -13.68 -23.97
C LEU A 76 -2.56 -14.26 -25.37
N ASN A 77 -2.21 -15.54 -25.54
CA ASN A 77 -2.45 -16.34 -26.75
C ASN A 77 -2.02 -15.65 -28.06
N GLY A 78 -0.80 -15.10 -28.07
CA GLY A 78 -0.21 -14.49 -29.27
C GLY A 78 -0.57 -13.02 -29.50
N ALA A 79 -1.29 -12.38 -28.56
CA ALA A 79 -1.72 -10.99 -28.71
C ALA A 79 -1.49 -10.16 -27.44
N ALA A 80 -0.98 -8.94 -27.63
CA ALA A 80 -0.93 -7.92 -26.58
C ALA A 80 -2.35 -7.59 -26.09
N GLN A 81 -2.48 -7.37 -24.79
CA GLN A 81 -3.71 -7.00 -24.09
C GLN A 81 -3.53 -5.63 -23.43
N SER A 82 -4.65 -4.92 -23.22
CA SER A 82 -4.63 -3.87 -22.20
C SER A 82 -4.42 -4.53 -20.84
N PRO A 83 -3.68 -3.89 -19.91
CA PRO A 83 -3.50 -4.39 -18.55
C PRO A 83 -4.84 -4.74 -17.89
N SER A 84 -4.96 -5.95 -17.33
CA SER A 84 -6.16 -6.35 -16.59
C SER A 84 -6.29 -5.66 -15.22
N THR A 85 -5.17 -5.19 -14.65
CA THR A 85 -5.14 -4.31 -13.49
C THR A 85 -4.14 -3.16 -13.72
N PRO A 86 -4.27 -2.00 -13.04
CA PRO A 86 -3.35 -0.88 -13.26
C PRO A 86 -1.89 -1.22 -12.93
N ILE A 87 -0.98 -0.90 -13.85
CA ILE A 87 0.46 -0.99 -13.62
C ILE A 87 0.97 0.40 -13.23
N VAL A 88 1.73 0.50 -12.15
CA VAL A 88 2.33 1.74 -11.63
C VAL A 88 3.74 1.90 -12.15
N ALA A 89 4.00 3.02 -12.82
CA ALA A 89 5.33 3.41 -13.27
C ALA A 89 6.28 3.66 -12.08
N GLU A 90 7.57 3.42 -12.31
CA GLU A 90 8.68 3.62 -11.37
C GLU A 90 8.63 2.71 -10.11
N ARG A 91 7.58 1.89 -9.95
CA ARG A 91 7.43 0.89 -8.90
C ARG A 91 8.07 -0.44 -9.35
N PRO A 92 8.80 -1.15 -8.47
CA PRO A 92 9.35 -2.46 -8.81
C PRO A 92 8.23 -3.44 -9.17
N ALA A 93 8.50 -4.37 -10.08
CA ALA A 93 7.53 -5.35 -10.54
C ALA A 93 8.20 -6.68 -10.87
N VAL A 94 7.41 -7.75 -10.90
CA VAL A 94 7.83 -9.05 -11.46
C VAL A 94 7.07 -9.29 -12.75
N VAL A 95 7.78 -9.54 -13.85
CA VAL A 95 7.15 -10.01 -15.11
C VAL A 95 7.26 -11.53 -15.15
N ARG A 96 6.12 -12.21 -15.13
CA ARG A 96 6.04 -13.67 -15.32
C ARG A 96 5.69 -13.97 -16.77
N VAL A 97 6.45 -14.86 -17.38
CA VAL A 97 6.26 -15.34 -18.75
C VAL A 97 5.87 -16.81 -18.67
N PHE A 98 4.67 -17.11 -19.13
CA PHE A 98 4.13 -18.45 -19.20
C PHE A 98 4.34 -19.00 -20.60
N VAL A 99 4.81 -20.24 -20.65
CA VAL A 99 5.14 -20.91 -21.89
C VAL A 99 4.41 -22.23 -22.02
N ASP A 100 4.10 -22.60 -23.26
CA ASP A 100 3.80 -23.98 -23.64
C ASP A 100 5.04 -24.59 -24.30
N VAL A 101 5.45 -25.77 -23.83
CA VAL A 101 6.66 -26.43 -24.28
C VAL A 101 6.32 -27.64 -25.13
N GLY A 102 6.81 -27.64 -26.37
CA GLY A 102 6.75 -28.75 -27.31
C GLY A 102 8.09 -29.48 -27.40
N GLU A 103 8.42 -29.99 -28.60
CA GLU A 103 9.75 -30.56 -28.85
C GLU A 103 10.79 -29.44 -28.97
N VAL A 104 11.47 -29.15 -27.86
CA VAL A 104 12.62 -28.24 -27.85
C VAL A 104 13.76 -28.90 -28.62
N THR A 105 14.21 -28.25 -29.69
CA THR A 105 15.13 -28.84 -30.68
C THR A 105 16.48 -28.14 -30.77
N GLY A 106 16.69 -27.06 -30.00
CA GLY A 106 17.92 -26.27 -30.06
C GLY A 106 18.69 -26.19 -28.73
N GLY A 107 19.35 -25.06 -28.53
CA GLY A 107 20.40 -24.86 -27.51
C GLY A 107 19.85 -24.41 -26.16
N ALA A 108 20.75 -23.95 -25.28
CA ALA A 108 20.35 -23.34 -24.02
C ALA A 108 19.53 -22.06 -24.28
N ILE A 109 18.37 -21.94 -23.64
CA ILE A 109 17.47 -20.81 -23.83
C ILE A 109 17.88 -19.65 -22.94
N THR A 110 17.90 -18.45 -23.52
CA THR A 110 17.98 -17.17 -22.81
C THR A 110 16.66 -16.45 -23.02
N ALA A 111 15.99 -16.08 -21.94
CA ALA A 111 14.83 -15.22 -22.01
C ALA A 111 15.27 -13.77 -21.87
N ARG A 112 14.77 -12.90 -22.75
CA ARG A 112 15.09 -11.48 -22.81
C ARG A 112 13.83 -10.66 -22.57
N LEU A 113 13.89 -9.75 -21.62
CA LEU A 113 12.88 -8.72 -21.40
C LEU A 113 13.44 -7.36 -21.85
N THR A 114 12.73 -6.70 -22.76
CA THR A 114 12.96 -5.30 -23.13
C THR A 114 11.95 -4.42 -22.40
N VAL A 115 12.39 -3.28 -21.85
CA VAL A 115 11.54 -2.30 -21.16
C VAL A 115 11.88 -0.90 -21.70
N GLY A 116 10.98 -0.31 -22.48
CA GLY A 116 11.23 0.99 -23.13
C GLY A 116 12.50 0.97 -23.98
N GLU A 117 13.33 2.01 -23.83
CA GLU A 117 14.64 2.14 -24.50
C GLU A 117 15.82 1.69 -23.59
N ASN A 118 15.54 1.03 -22.46
CA ASN A 118 16.58 0.58 -21.54
C ASN A 118 17.34 -0.64 -22.09
N ASP A 119 18.52 -0.91 -21.51
CA ASP A 119 19.24 -2.16 -21.78
C ASP A 119 18.36 -3.38 -21.41
N PRO A 120 18.35 -4.44 -22.24
CA PRO A 120 17.52 -5.61 -21.99
C PRO A 120 17.98 -6.39 -20.75
N ILE A 121 17.03 -7.03 -20.07
CA ILE A 121 17.28 -7.95 -18.97
C ILE A 121 17.29 -9.37 -19.54
N ASP A 122 18.43 -10.04 -19.48
CA ASP A 122 18.60 -11.42 -19.92
C ASP A 122 18.63 -12.37 -18.72
N VAL A 123 17.82 -13.44 -18.78
CA VAL A 123 17.77 -14.51 -17.78
C VAL A 123 18.03 -15.85 -18.46
N PRO A 124 19.05 -16.62 -18.05
CA PRO A 124 19.25 -17.99 -18.53
C PRO A 124 18.11 -18.88 -18.03
N VAL A 125 17.58 -19.74 -18.90
CA VAL A 125 16.49 -20.66 -18.56
C VAL A 125 17.06 -22.06 -18.34
N ASP A 126 17.21 -22.45 -17.06
CA ASP A 126 17.81 -23.72 -16.67
C ASP A 126 16.91 -24.93 -16.98
N THR A 127 15.59 -24.76 -16.85
CA THR A 127 14.61 -25.81 -17.13
C THR A 127 13.37 -25.18 -17.72
N LEU A 128 12.97 -25.66 -18.89
CA LEU A 128 11.77 -25.19 -19.58
C LEU A 128 10.69 -26.27 -19.47
N VAL A 129 9.59 -25.94 -18.80
CA VAL A 129 8.39 -26.76 -18.68
C VAL A 129 7.17 -25.94 -19.04
N THR A 130 6.09 -26.60 -19.45
CA THR A 130 4.81 -25.90 -19.66
C THR A 130 4.36 -25.27 -18.34
N SER A 131 4.14 -23.97 -18.36
CA SER A 131 3.89 -23.19 -17.15
C SER A 131 2.48 -23.40 -16.59
N THR A 132 2.37 -23.36 -15.27
CA THR A 132 1.10 -23.29 -14.54
C THR A 132 1.11 -22.08 -13.60
N GLU A 133 -0.08 -21.58 -13.27
CA GLU A 133 -0.24 -20.37 -12.47
C GLU A 133 0.36 -20.52 -11.08
N GLU A 134 0.08 -21.64 -10.42
CA GLU A 134 0.43 -21.96 -9.03
C GLU A 134 1.93 -22.24 -8.81
N ASP A 135 2.69 -22.50 -9.88
CA ASP A 135 4.09 -22.90 -9.81
C ASP A 135 4.99 -21.84 -10.43
N ILE A 136 5.58 -21.01 -9.57
CA ILE A 136 6.50 -19.95 -9.99
C ILE A 136 7.77 -20.49 -10.67
N ALA A 137 8.20 -21.71 -10.35
CA ALA A 137 9.37 -22.32 -10.98
C ALA A 137 9.06 -22.84 -12.39
N SER A 138 7.77 -22.94 -12.74
CA SER A 138 7.34 -23.29 -14.10
C SER A 138 7.27 -22.07 -15.03
N THR A 139 7.37 -20.85 -14.50
CA THR A 139 7.41 -19.60 -15.29
C THR A 139 8.83 -19.04 -15.38
N ILE A 140 9.08 -18.27 -16.43
CA ILE A 140 10.28 -17.43 -16.50
C ILE A 140 9.92 -16.10 -15.85
N ASN A 141 10.71 -15.67 -14.87
CA ASN A 141 10.41 -14.49 -14.06
C ASN A 141 11.52 -13.44 -14.22
N PHE A 142 11.14 -12.19 -14.45
CA PHE A 142 12.06 -11.04 -14.50
C PHE A 142 11.71 -10.06 -13.40
N ASP A 143 12.71 -9.62 -12.64
CA ASP A 143 12.58 -8.47 -11.75
C ASP A 143 12.79 -7.19 -12.53
N ILE A 144 11.80 -6.31 -12.54
CA ILE A 144 11.93 -4.92 -12.99
C ILE A 144 12.28 -4.08 -11.75
N PRO A 145 13.50 -3.51 -11.67
CA PRO A 145 13.87 -2.61 -10.58
C PRO A 145 13.00 -1.35 -10.56
N ALA A 146 12.90 -0.74 -9.37
CA ALA A 146 12.28 0.58 -9.22
C ALA A 146 12.91 1.60 -10.19
N GLY A 147 12.08 2.44 -10.80
CA GLY A 147 12.48 3.46 -11.77
C GLY A 147 12.77 2.98 -13.19
N LEU A 148 12.80 1.66 -13.48
CA LEU A 148 13.11 1.16 -14.82
C LEU A 148 11.92 1.29 -15.79
N LEU A 149 10.71 0.98 -15.33
CA LEU A 149 9.48 1.10 -16.13
C LEU A 149 8.86 2.49 -15.97
N ALA A 150 8.85 3.29 -17.04
CA ALA A 150 8.26 4.63 -17.04
C ALA A 150 6.87 4.68 -17.71
N VAL A 151 6.18 5.80 -17.54
CA VAL A 151 4.92 6.08 -18.25
C VAL A 151 5.17 6.15 -19.75
N GLY A 152 4.41 5.37 -20.52
CA GLY A 152 4.53 5.31 -21.99
C GLY A 152 5.53 4.28 -22.49
N ASP A 153 6.25 3.59 -21.60
CA ASP A 153 7.10 2.47 -22.00
C ASP A 153 6.26 1.28 -22.43
N SER A 154 6.82 0.52 -23.38
CA SER A 154 6.34 -0.81 -23.73
C SER A 154 7.28 -1.87 -23.18
N ILE A 155 6.79 -3.09 -22.96
CA ILE A 155 7.63 -4.25 -22.70
C ILE A 155 7.63 -5.22 -23.88
N GLY A 156 8.66 -6.03 -24.03
CA GLY A 156 8.70 -7.11 -25.01
C GLY A 156 9.48 -8.28 -24.48
N VAL A 157 9.02 -9.50 -24.75
CA VAL A 157 9.68 -10.74 -24.34
C VAL A 157 10.11 -11.53 -25.56
N GLU A 158 11.34 -12.04 -25.52
CA GLU A 158 11.90 -12.96 -26.51
C GLU A 158 12.52 -14.17 -25.81
N LEU A 159 12.29 -15.36 -26.34
CA LEU A 159 13.00 -16.58 -25.96
C LEU A 159 13.97 -16.91 -27.09
N LEU A 160 15.25 -16.94 -26.74
CA LEU A 160 16.38 -16.95 -27.66
C LEU A 160 17.27 -18.15 -27.42
N GLU A 161 17.93 -18.64 -28.46
CA GLU A 161 18.97 -19.67 -28.36
C GLU A 161 20.16 -19.34 -29.29
N PRO A 162 21.32 -20.00 -29.13
CA PRO A 162 22.45 -19.81 -30.04
C PRO A 162 22.05 -20.04 -31.50
N ALA A 163 22.40 -19.10 -32.38
CA ALA A 163 21.95 -19.12 -33.77
C ALA A 163 22.40 -20.36 -34.57
N ASP A 164 23.49 -21.01 -34.16
CA ASP A 164 23.98 -22.26 -34.74
C ASP A 164 23.17 -23.51 -34.30
N SER A 165 22.39 -23.36 -33.23
CA SER A 165 21.55 -24.39 -32.62
C SER A 165 20.07 -24.18 -32.92
N SER A 166 19.68 -23.02 -33.45
CA SER A 166 18.28 -22.67 -33.71
C SER A 166 17.70 -23.39 -34.94
N PRO A 167 16.45 -23.87 -34.88
CA PRO A 167 15.75 -24.44 -36.03
C PRO A 167 15.22 -23.38 -37.01
N GLY A 168 15.38 -22.09 -36.70
CA GLY A 168 14.92 -20.96 -37.52
C GLY A 168 13.80 -20.16 -36.84
N ASP A 169 13.08 -19.35 -37.63
CA ASP A 169 12.06 -18.42 -37.13
C ASP A 169 10.96 -19.13 -36.32
N ASN A 170 10.68 -18.61 -35.12
CA ASN A 170 9.56 -19.03 -34.29
C ASN A 170 8.79 -17.79 -33.80
N ALA A 171 7.67 -17.49 -34.45
CA ALA A 171 6.82 -16.37 -34.03
C ALA A 171 6.26 -16.55 -32.60
N GLY A 172 6.13 -17.78 -32.12
CA GLY A 172 5.65 -18.08 -30.76
C GLY A 172 6.69 -17.78 -29.67
N SER A 173 7.97 -17.63 -30.01
CA SER A 173 9.02 -17.35 -29.02
C SER A 173 9.13 -15.85 -28.67
N LYS A 174 8.26 -14.99 -29.21
CA LYS A 174 8.32 -13.54 -28.99
C LYS A 174 6.95 -12.88 -28.97
N THR A 175 6.84 -11.78 -28.24
CA THR A 175 5.58 -11.02 -28.10
C THR A 175 5.48 -9.80 -29.01
N GLY A 176 6.62 -9.27 -29.46
CA GLY A 176 6.69 -7.88 -29.92
C GLY A 176 6.51 -6.89 -28.77
N ALA A 177 6.40 -5.60 -29.09
CA ALA A 177 6.17 -4.55 -28.10
C ALA A 177 4.71 -4.56 -27.59
N ILE A 178 4.56 -4.55 -26.27
CA ILE A 178 3.31 -4.52 -25.53
C ILE A 178 3.24 -3.19 -24.78
N ASP A 179 2.24 -2.36 -25.09
CA ASP A 179 1.96 -1.14 -24.31
C ASP A 179 1.32 -1.51 -22.98
N VAL A 180 2.09 -1.36 -21.89
CA VAL A 180 1.65 -1.70 -20.53
C VAL A 180 0.88 -0.57 -19.84
N GLN A 181 0.69 0.58 -20.52
CA GLN A 181 -0.14 1.70 -20.06
C GLN A 181 0.17 2.12 -18.60
N ALA A 182 1.46 2.11 -18.23
CA ALA A 182 1.88 2.36 -16.85
C ALA A 182 1.43 3.76 -16.39
N GLN A 183 0.84 3.82 -15.20
CA GLN A 183 0.25 5.00 -14.61
C GLN A 183 1.16 5.64 -13.57
N ARG A 184 1.01 6.95 -13.36
CA ARG A 184 1.71 7.65 -12.28
C ARG A 184 1.09 7.30 -10.93
N SER A 185 1.95 7.18 -9.93
CA SER A 185 1.58 7.24 -8.52
C SER A 185 2.52 8.22 -7.81
N ASN A 186 2.57 8.15 -6.49
CA ASN A 186 3.44 8.95 -5.64
C ASN A 186 4.11 8.08 -4.57
N VAL A 187 5.08 8.65 -3.86
CA VAL A 187 5.71 8.04 -2.69
C VAL A 187 4.73 8.04 -1.52
N LEU A 188 4.56 6.90 -0.85
CA LEU A 188 3.77 6.81 0.39
C LEU A 188 4.65 7.25 1.56
N LYS A 189 4.27 8.34 2.22
CA LYS A 189 5.00 8.87 3.39
C LYS A 189 4.22 8.56 4.65
N ILE A 190 4.83 7.80 5.55
CA ILE A 190 4.25 7.41 6.83
C ILE A 190 5.20 7.79 7.94
N THR A 191 4.72 8.60 8.87
CA THR A 191 5.40 8.91 10.12
C THR A 191 4.82 8.03 11.23
N ILE A 192 5.62 7.10 11.72
CA ILE A 192 5.28 6.23 12.85
C ILE A 192 5.46 7.04 14.14
N ILE A 193 4.39 7.18 14.92
CA ILE A 193 4.40 7.88 16.20
C ILE A 193 4.38 6.86 17.33
N PRO A 194 5.49 6.67 18.07
CA PRO A 194 5.49 5.81 19.24
C PRO A 194 4.70 6.47 20.35
N ILE A 195 3.71 5.78 20.88
CA ILE A 195 2.87 6.29 21.96
C ILE A 195 3.32 5.66 23.26
N ARG A 196 3.79 6.49 24.21
CA ARG A 196 4.13 6.03 25.55
C ARG A 196 2.86 5.83 26.36
N TYR A 197 2.58 4.59 26.70
CA TYR A 197 1.38 4.22 27.44
C TYR A 197 1.58 4.38 28.94
N ASN A 198 0.94 5.39 29.52
CA ASN A 198 1.01 5.78 30.93
C ASN A 198 -0.30 5.55 31.68
N ALA A 199 -1.35 5.04 31.03
CA ALA A 199 -2.68 4.88 31.63
C ALA A 199 -2.70 3.94 32.85
N ASP A 200 -1.79 2.96 32.89
CA ASP A 200 -1.56 2.04 34.00
C ASP A 200 -0.26 2.33 34.78
N GLY A 201 0.40 3.45 34.49
CA GLY A 201 1.67 3.84 35.08
C GLY A 201 2.90 3.05 34.60
N SER A 202 2.76 2.19 33.58
CA SER A 202 3.86 1.36 33.07
C SER A 202 4.92 2.13 32.28
N GLY A 203 4.52 3.18 31.56
CA GLY A 203 5.40 3.94 30.68
C GLY A 203 5.93 3.13 29.48
N ARG A 204 5.22 2.06 29.08
CA ARG A 204 5.58 1.20 27.94
C ARG A 204 5.68 2.03 26.66
N VAL A 205 6.65 1.69 25.82
CA VAL A 205 6.80 2.23 24.47
C VAL A 205 7.00 1.03 23.54
N PRO A 206 6.29 0.96 22.40
CA PRO A 206 6.46 -0.10 21.43
C PRO A 206 7.88 -0.20 20.87
N ASP A 207 8.21 -1.34 20.27
CA ASP A 207 9.47 -1.47 19.53
C ASP A 207 9.45 -0.60 18.26
N THR A 208 10.43 0.29 18.14
CA THR A 208 10.67 1.13 16.97
C THR A 208 12.09 0.96 16.45
N SER A 209 12.67 -0.22 16.62
CA SER A 209 13.95 -0.59 16.01
C SER A 209 13.92 -0.45 14.49
N ASP A 210 15.10 -0.28 13.88
CA ASP A 210 15.22 -0.21 12.41
C ASP A 210 14.62 -1.44 11.71
N ALA A 211 14.73 -2.62 12.33
CA ALA A 211 14.12 -3.85 11.80
C ALA A 211 12.59 -3.78 11.77
N THR A 212 11.98 -3.22 12.82
CA THR A 212 10.52 -3.04 12.89
C THR A 212 10.05 -1.97 11.91
N LEU A 213 10.73 -0.82 11.83
CA LEU A 213 10.41 0.22 10.84
C LEU A 213 10.58 -0.29 9.39
N GLU A 214 11.59 -1.12 9.14
CA GLU A 214 11.78 -1.76 7.84
C GLU A 214 10.68 -2.78 7.52
N SER A 215 10.13 -3.50 8.52
CA SER A 215 8.97 -4.37 8.28
C SER A 215 7.71 -3.59 7.86
N TYR A 216 7.47 -2.41 8.46
CA TYR A 216 6.41 -1.50 7.98
C TYR A 216 6.68 -1.11 6.53
N ARG A 217 7.87 -0.59 6.24
CA ARG A 217 8.22 -0.14 4.88
C ARG A 217 8.03 -1.24 3.84
N LYS A 218 8.51 -2.47 4.13
CA LYS A 218 8.39 -3.63 3.24
C LYS A 218 6.93 -4.03 3.03
N LEU A 219 6.13 -4.17 4.08
CA LEU A 219 4.75 -4.62 3.92
C LEU A 219 3.91 -3.59 3.14
N PHE A 220 4.07 -2.30 3.44
CA PHE A 220 3.46 -1.25 2.63
C PHE A 220 3.93 -1.31 1.18
N LEU A 221 5.22 -1.54 0.93
CA LEU A 221 5.74 -1.66 -0.44
C LEU A 221 5.17 -2.88 -1.16
N LYS A 222 4.97 -4.00 -0.47
CA LYS A 222 4.38 -5.23 -1.03
C LYS A 222 2.92 -5.04 -1.46
N ILE A 223 2.16 -4.20 -0.74
CA ILE A 223 0.70 -4.08 -0.89
C ILE A 223 0.26 -2.84 -1.67
N TYR A 224 0.80 -1.66 -1.36
CA TYR A 224 0.26 -0.39 -1.84
C TYR A 224 0.71 -0.10 -3.28
N PRO A 225 -0.15 0.48 -4.15
CA PRO A 225 0.21 0.95 -5.49
C PRO A 225 1.03 2.25 -5.43
N ALA A 226 2.14 2.25 -4.69
CA ALA A 226 3.04 3.38 -4.48
C ALA A 226 4.34 3.20 -5.25
N THR A 227 4.88 4.29 -5.78
CA THR A 227 6.19 4.30 -6.45
C THR A 227 7.31 3.90 -5.49
N ASP A 228 7.24 4.39 -4.25
CA ASP A 228 8.13 4.03 -3.15
C ASP A 228 7.40 4.24 -1.81
N VAL A 229 7.96 3.71 -0.73
CA VAL A 229 7.45 3.86 0.64
C VAL A 229 8.54 4.44 1.54
N GLN A 230 8.23 5.57 2.17
CA GLN A 230 9.06 6.22 3.17
C GLN A 230 8.41 6.10 4.54
N VAL A 231 9.10 5.40 5.44
CA VAL A 231 8.73 5.28 6.84
C VAL A 231 9.71 6.09 7.68
N THR A 232 9.20 7.04 8.45
CA THR A 232 9.99 7.85 9.38
C THR A 232 9.50 7.64 10.81
N LEU A 233 10.41 7.74 11.77
CA LEU A 233 10.06 7.73 13.18
C LEU A 233 9.82 9.17 13.66
N GLY A 234 8.65 9.44 14.20
CA GLY A 234 8.32 10.74 14.80
C GLY A 234 8.53 10.77 16.31
N ASP A 235 8.29 11.94 16.90
CA ASP A 235 8.42 12.16 18.34
C ASP A 235 7.43 11.32 19.15
N THR A 236 7.90 10.78 20.28
CA THR A 236 7.06 10.04 21.22
C THR A 236 5.87 10.88 21.71
N PHE A 237 4.69 10.28 21.71
CA PHE A 237 3.46 10.88 22.19
C PHE A 237 3.02 10.25 23.51
N ASP A 238 2.97 11.03 24.59
CA ASP A 238 2.55 10.51 25.90
C ASP A 238 1.03 10.34 25.97
N TRP A 239 0.57 9.17 26.41
CA TRP A 239 -0.85 8.87 26.55
C TRP A 239 -1.21 8.31 27.93
N GLY A 240 -2.09 9.01 28.65
CA GLY A 240 -2.46 8.67 30.04
C GLY A 240 -3.87 8.13 30.21
N GLN A 241 -4.63 7.90 29.14
CA GLN A 241 -6.01 7.38 29.22
C GLN A 241 -6.07 5.92 28.79
N GLN A 242 -6.97 5.16 29.41
CA GLN A 242 -7.16 3.74 29.09
C GLN A 242 -7.60 3.59 27.63
N VAL A 243 -6.99 2.61 26.94
CA VAL A 243 -7.43 2.10 25.64
C VAL A 243 -7.66 0.60 25.81
N ALA A 244 -8.92 0.17 25.76
CA ALA A 244 -9.33 -1.19 26.07
C ALA A 244 -9.61 -2.00 24.80
N TYR A 245 -9.53 -3.32 24.94
CA TYR A 245 -9.68 -4.28 23.84
C TYR A 245 -11.05 -4.23 23.14
N ASP A 246 -12.07 -3.68 23.80
CA ASP A 246 -13.45 -3.58 23.33
C ASP A 246 -13.75 -2.31 22.53
N GLY A 247 -12.74 -1.48 22.26
CA GLY A 247 -12.89 -0.21 21.56
C GLY A 247 -13.01 1.00 22.49
N PHE A 248 -13.18 0.82 23.80
CA PHE A 248 -13.22 1.94 24.73
C PHE A 248 -11.88 2.70 24.73
N GLY A 249 -11.92 4.01 24.46
CA GLY A 249 -10.75 4.89 24.50
C GLY A 249 -9.99 5.03 23.17
N TRP A 250 -10.28 4.18 22.18
CA TRP A 250 -9.64 4.22 20.86
C TRP A 250 -9.94 5.52 20.10
N ASP A 251 -11.21 5.94 20.07
CA ASP A 251 -11.67 7.20 19.46
C ASP A 251 -10.91 8.40 20.03
N VAL A 252 -10.67 8.39 21.33
CA VAL A 252 -10.02 9.47 22.07
C VAL A 252 -8.56 9.60 21.67
N LEU A 253 -7.87 8.46 21.58
CA LEU A 253 -6.46 8.41 21.19
C LEU A 253 -6.30 8.79 19.71
N LEU A 254 -7.15 8.27 18.83
CA LEU A 254 -7.14 8.61 17.40
C LEU A 254 -7.34 10.10 17.18
N ASN A 255 -8.32 10.72 17.84
CA ASN A 255 -8.54 12.16 17.77
C ASN A 255 -7.34 12.97 18.27
N ALA A 256 -6.71 12.54 19.36
CA ALA A 256 -5.53 13.21 19.88
C ALA A 256 -4.33 13.11 18.90
N LEU A 257 -4.19 11.99 18.21
CA LEU A 257 -3.19 11.84 17.14
C LEU A 257 -3.52 12.71 15.92
N GLY A 258 -4.78 12.78 15.50
CA GLY A 258 -5.25 13.69 14.45
C GLY A 258 -4.92 15.15 14.76
N ASP A 259 -5.13 15.58 16.01
CA ASP A 259 -4.77 16.90 16.50
C ASP A 259 -3.25 17.12 16.50
N LYS A 260 -2.46 16.13 16.95
CA LYS A 260 -0.98 16.19 16.87
C LYS A 260 -0.52 16.37 15.43
N ARG A 261 -1.06 15.59 14.49
CA ARG A 261 -0.72 15.70 13.07
C ARG A 261 -1.06 17.11 12.55
N ALA A 262 -2.27 17.59 12.80
CA ALA A 262 -2.72 18.92 12.36
C ALA A 262 -1.84 20.06 12.90
N GLY A 263 -1.29 19.92 14.11
CA GLY A 263 -0.39 20.89 14.74
C GLY A 263 1.10 20.76 14.38
N SER A 264 1.52 19.69 13.72
CA SER A 264 2.94 19.35 13.50
C SER A 264 3.60 20.00 12.28
N GLY A 265 2.81 20.56 11.36
CA GLY A 265 3.31 21.00 10.05
C GLY A 265 3.57 19.85 9.07
N ALA A 266 3.01 18.66 9.33
CA ALA A 266 3.07 17.51 8.43
C ALA A 266 2.68 17.88 6.98
N GLY A 267 3.33 17.21 6.02
CA GLY A 267 3.04 17.38 4.60
C GLY A 267 1.57 17.10 4.27
N PHE A 268 1.10 17.61 3.12
CA PHE A 268 -0.25 17.29 2.66
C PHE A 268 -0.40 15.77 2.50
N ASP A 269 0.54 15.11 1.85
CA ASP A 269 0.55 13.68 1.53
C ASP A 269 1.19 12.78 2.61
N GLU A 270 1.41 13.29 3.83
CA GLU A 270 2.04 12.56 4.92
C GLU A 270 1.01 11.94 5.86
N PHE A 271 1.10 10.64 6.14
CA PHE A 271 0.19 9.90 7.02
C PHE A 271 0.84 9.67 8.38
N TYR A 272 0.07 9.80 9.46
CA TYR A 272 0.54 9.49 10.82
C TYR A 272 -0.05 8.16 11.27
N TYR A 273 0.80 7.23 11.67
CA TYR A 273 0.36 5.97 12.27
C TYR A 273 0.91 5.85 13.69
N GLY A 274 0.02 5.93 14.69
CA GLY A 274 0.40 5.83 16.10
C GLY A 274 0.40 4.39 16.58
N ILE A 275 1.51 3.93 17.14
CA ILE A 275 1.61 2.59 17.72
C ILE A 275 1.69 2.67 19.25
N PHE A 276 1.01 1.77 19.95
CA PHE A 276 0.99 1.72 21.42
C PHE A 276 0.87 0.30 21.97
N ASP A 277 1.41 0.06 23.16
CA ASP A 277 1.33 -1.24 23.85
C ASP A 277 0.45 -1.11 25.11
N PRO A 278 -0.87 -1.34 24.99
CA PRO A 278 -1.80 -1.17 26.11
C PRO A 278 -1.62 -2.22 27.21
N GLU A 279 -0.93 -3.33 26.90
CA GLU A 279 -0.61 -4.44 27.81
C GLU A 279 0.81 -4.97 27.48
N SER A 280 1.28 -6.08 28.10
CA SER A 280 2.58 -6.67 27.74
C SER A 280 2.56 -7.61 26.52
N SER A 281 1.39 -8.10 26.10
CA SER A 281 1.24 -8.89 24.88
C SER A 281 -0.19 -8.90 24.35
N VAL A 282 -0.37 -9.27 23.07
CA VAL A 282 -1.69 -9.43 22.45
C VAL A 282 -2.57 -10.44 23.18
N GLN A 283 -1.99 -11.52 23.74
CA GLN A 283 -2.75 -12.55 24.47
C GLN A 283 -3.30 -12.04 25.81
N GLN A 284 -2.65 -11.05 26.42
CA GLN A 284 -3.13 -10.44 27.66
C GLN A 284 -4.11 -9.31 27.37
N TYR A 285 -3.90 -8.58 26.27
CA TYR A 285 -4.78 -7.51 25.86
C TYR A 285 -6.13 -8.04 25.35
N CYS A 286 -6.10 -9.05 24.49
CA CYS A 286 -7.29 -9.55 23.82
C CYS A 286 -8.08 -10.54 24.69
N SER A 287 -9.40 -10.38 24.70
CA SER A 287 -10.33 -11.37 25.26
C SER A 287 -10.40 -12.59 24.33
N PRO A 288 -10.77 -13.80 24.79
CA PRO A 288 -10.73 -15.01 23.96
C PRO A 288 -11.50 -14.83 22.66
N GLY A 289 -10.73 -14.70 21.57
CA GLY A 289 -11.23 -14.62 20.22
C GLY A 289 -11.87 -13.31 19.80
N TRP A 290 -11.58 -12.15 20.42
CA TRP A 290 -11.77 -10.82 19.78
C TRP A 290 -11.12 -9.65 20.53
N CYS A 291 -10.66 -8.67 19.77
CA CYS A 291 -10.21 -7.35 20.24
C CYS A 291 -10.10 -6.38 19.06
N VAL A 292 -10.15 -5.08 19.35
CA VAL A 292 -9.76 -4.02 18.43
C VAL A 292 -8.23 -3.91 18.43
N LEU A 293 -7.62 -3.96 17.24
CA LEU A 293 -6.17 -3.87 17.05
C LEU A 293 -5.71 -2.61 16.31
N GLY A 294 -6.65 -1.88 15.72
CA GLY A 294 -6.43 -0.65 14.98
C GLY A 294 -7.67 0.22 14.97
N LEU A 295 -7.48 1.50 14.68
CA LEU A 295 -8.55 2.44 14.36
C LEU A 295 -8.00 3.58 13.50
N GLY A 296 -8.66 3.86 12.39
CA GLY A 296 -8.38 4.95 11.48
C GLY A 296 -9.59 5.85 11.23
N PHE A 297 -9.32 7.01 10.64
CA PHE A 297 -10.35 7.78 9.96
C PHE A 297 -10.54 7.26 8.53
N VAL A 298 -11.79 7.25 8.06
CA VAL A 298 -12.05 7.10 6.63
C VAL A 298 -11.64 8.38 5.90
N GLY A 299 -10.69 8.24 4.98
CA GLY A 299 -10.00 9.33 4.31
C GLY A 299 -10.80 10.02 3.20
N ASP A 300 -10.46 11.28 2.94
CA ASP A 300 -10.87 12.03 1.75
C ASP A 300 -9.59 12.59 1.08
N PRO A 301 -9.42 12.52 -0.25
CA PRO A 301 -8.17 12.93 -0.90
C PRO A 301 -7.84 14.43 -0.72
N GLY A 302 -8.84 15.27 -0.49
CA GLY A 302 -8.67 16.70 -0.20
C GLY A 302 -8.35 16.99 1.26
N ALA A 303 -8.65 16.05 2.17
CA ALA A 303 -8.62 16.26 3.60
C ALA A 303 -7.34 15.77 4.26
N THR A 304 -6.78 16.60 5.14
CA THR A 304 -5.53 16.28 5.84
C THR A 304 -5.75 15.71 7.24
N TYR A 305 -6.87 16.05 7.90
CA TYR A 305 -7.12 15.61 9.28
C TYR A 305 -7.31 14.08 9.38
N SER A 306 -7.98 13.47 8.39
CA SER A 306 -8.23 12.02 8.32
C SER A 306 -7.01 11.18 7.92
N ARG A 307 -5.81 11.78 7.76
CA ARG A 307 -4.56 11.06 7.46
C ARG A 307 -3.86 10.61 8.75
N ALA A 308 -4.64 10.10 9.69
CA ALA A 308 -4.19 9.58 10.96
C ALA A 308 -4.89 8.26 11.27
N ALA A 309 -4.11 7.32 11.78
CA ALA A 309 -4.57 6.02 12.24
C ALA A 309 -3.74 5.58 13.46
N ILE A 310 -4.28 4.67 14.25
CA ILE A 310 -3.60 4.08 15.41
C ILE A 310 -3.72 2.57 15.40
N GLY A 311 -2.79 1.88 16.04
CA GLY A 311 -2.89 0.45 16.29
C GLY A 311 -2.01 -0.03 17.42
N VAL A 312 -2.23 -1.28 17.82
CA VAL A 312 -1.37 -1.90 18.84
C VAL A 312 0.01 -2.18 18.25
N GLY A 313 1.06 -1.91 19.03
CA GLY A 313 2.46 -2.01 18.63
C GLY A 313 3.18 -3.29 19.05
N PHE A 314 2.43 -4.34 19.41
CA PHE A 314 3.02 -5.61 19.83
C PHE A 314 3.95 -6.17 18.76
N ALA A 315 5.08 -6.74 19.17
CA ALA A 315 6.03 -7.33 18.23
C ALA A 315 5.39 -8.47 17.40
N GLY A 316 5.60 -8.44 16.10
CA GLY A 316 5.09 -9.43 15.15
C GLY A 316 4.46 -8.79 13.92
N GLU A 317 4.20 -9.61 12.91
CA GLU A 317 3.68 -9.15 11.62
C GLU A 317 2.24 -8.63 11.69
N GLU A 318 1.43 -9.15 12.61
CA GLU A 318 0.01 -8.79 12.79
C GLU A 318 -0.19 -7.29 13.05
N SER A 319 0.69 -6.65 13.83
CA SER A 319 0.67 -5.21 14.08
C SER A 319 1.03 -4.39 12.84
N VAL A 320 1.85 -4.95 11.96
CA VAL A 320 2.20 -4.33 10.67
C VAL A 320 1.05 -4.48 9.68
N TRP A 321 0.40 -5.64 9.64
CA TRP A 321 -0.83 -5.89 8.88
C TRP A 321 -1.98 -4.98 9.32
N SER A 322 -2.11 -4.73 10.62
CA SER A 322 -3.07 -3.75 11.14
C SER A 322 -2.76 -2.37 10.56
N ALA A 323 -1.50 -1.95 10.46
CA ALA A 323 -1.16 -0.64 9.90
C ALA A 323 -1.52 -0.48 8.42
N VAL A 324 -1.24 -1.49 7.59
CA VAL A 324 -1.65 -1.42 6.16
C VAL A 324 -3.16 -1.36 6.00
N HIS A 325 -3.93 -1.97 6.92
CA HIS A 325 -5.38 -1.89 6.99
C HIS A 325 -5.87 -0.50 7.41
N GLU A 326 -5.40 0.01 8.55
CA GLU A 326 -5.87 1.31 9.07
C GLU A 326 -5.44 2.49 8.18
N VAL A 327 -4.24 2.44 7.62
CA VAL A 327 -3.82 3.42 6.60
C VAL A 327 -4.62 3.24 5.31
N GLY A 328 -5.19 2.06 5.07
CA GLY A 328 -6.11 1.79 3.96
C GLY A 328 -7.41 2.58 4.15
N HIS A 329 -7.95 2.62 5.36
CA HIS A 329 -9.06 3.51 5.70
C HIS A 329 -8.70 4.98 5.49
N ASN A 330 -7.48 5.41 5.83
CA ASN A 330 -7.03 6.78 5.50
C ASN A 330 -6.93 7.04 3.98
N HIS A 331 -6.94 6.00 3.14
CA HIS A 331 -7.11 6.08 1.67
C HIS A 331 -8.58 5.99 1.22
N GLY A 332 -9.53 6.21 2.12
CA GLY A 332 -10.96 6.24 1.82
C GLY A 332 -11.59 4.86 1.63
N LEU A 333 -10.85 3.79 1.89
CA LEU A 333 -11.34 2.43 1.73
C LEU A 333 -12.35 2.08 2.83
N LEU A 334 -13.40 1.37 2.46
CA LEU A 334 -14.34 0.73 3.36
C LEU A 334 -13.98 -0.76 3.51
N HIS A 335 -14.62 -1.45 4.44
CA HIS A 335 -14.35 -2.87 4.66
C HIS A 335 -14.81 -3.76 3.50
N SER A 336 -14.00 -4.74 3.12
CA SER A 336 -14.45 -5.81 2.22
C SER A 336 -15.38 -6.79 2.94
N PRO A 337 -16.31 -7.49 2.23
CA PRO A 337 -17.39 -8.27 2.83
C PRO A 337 -16.94 -9.62 3.43
N CYS A 338 -16.01 -9.58 4.38
CA CYS A 338 -15.56 -10.74 5.14
C CYS A 338 -15.33 -10.39 6.63
N GLY A 339 -16.14 -10.98 7.51
CA GLY A 339 -16.03 -10.78 8.96
C GLY A 339 -16.59 -9.45 9.48
N VAL A 340 -17.26 -8.67 8.62
CA VAL A 340 -17.81 -7.32 8.92
C VAL A 340 -19.31 -7.28 8.66
N GLN A 341 -20.01 -6.30 9.26
CA GLN A 341 -21.45 -6.10 9.04
C GLN A 341 -21.74 -4.96 8.05
N ASP A 342 -20.80 -4.03 7.94
CA ASP A 342 -20.80 -2.75 7.25
C ASP A 342 -19.90 -2.76 6.02
N ALA A 343 -19.94 -3.86 5.27
CA ALA A 343 -19.10 -4.02 4.10
C ALA A 343 -19.39 -2.97 3.02
N ASP A 344 -18.35 -2.64 2.24
CA ASP A 344 -18.46 -1.85 1.02
C ASP A 344 -19.47 -2.51 0.07
N PRO A 345 -20.60 -1.85 -0.22
CA PRO A 345 -21.62 -2.41 -1.09
C PRO A 345 -21.17 -2.56 -2.54
N ASN A 346 -20.06 -1.91 -2.93
CA ASN A 346 -19.50 -1.96 -4.27
C ASN A 346 -18.44 -3.05 -4.44
N TYR A 347 -17.99 -3.68 -3.35
CA TYR A 347 -16.97 -4.73 -3.43
C TYR A 347 -17.50 -5.91 -4.27
N PRO A 348 -16.84 -6.27 -5.37
CA PRO A 348 -17.44 -7.13 -6.39
C PRO A 348 -17.40 -8.63 -6.06
N TYR A 349 -16.56 -9.05 -5.10
CA TYR A 349 -16.30 -10.47 -4.86
C TYR A 349 -16.94 -10.96 -3.57
N ALA A 350 -17.75 -12.02 -3.68
CA ALA A 350 -18.48 -12.59 -2.57
C ALA A 350 -17.52 -13.07 -1.46
N GLY A 351 -17.88 -12.80 -0.20
CA GLY A 351 -17.09 -13.23 0.94
C GLY A 351 -15.68 -12.62 1.00
N GLY A 352 -15.48 -11.47 0.34
CA GLY A 352 -14.25 -10.69 0.37
C GLY A 352 -13.05 -11.38 -0.29
N GLU A 353 -13.25 -12.20 -1.31
CA GLU A 353 -12.14 -12.83 -2.06
C GLU A 353 -11.34 -11.81 -2.86
N THR A 354 -10.04 -12.06 -3.10
CA THR A 354 -9.20 -11.18 -3.94
C THR A 354 -9.46 -11.34 -5.43
N ALA A 355 -10.02 -12.48 -5.85
CA ALA A 355 -10.44 -12.86 -7.21
C ALA A 355 -9.35 -12.90 -8.29
N VAL A 356 -8.19 -12.27 -8.07
CA VAL A 356 -6.99 -12.33 -8.91
C VAL A 356 -5.81 -12.91 -8.14
N TRP A 357 -4.84 -13.45 -8.87
CA TRP A 357 -3.58 -13.87 -8.27
C TRP A 357 -2.80 -12.67 -7.75
N GLY A 358 -2.26 -12.82 -6.55
CA GLY A 358 -1.34 -11.87 -5.94
C GLY A 358 0.10 -12.39 -5.95
N MET A 359 1.05 -11.47 -5.78
CA MET A 359 2.44 -11.82 -5.54
C MET A 359 3.11 -10.83 -4.59
N ASP A 360 3.83 -11.38 -3.61
CA ASP A 360 4.90 -10.66 -2.93
C ASP A 360 6.08 -10.52 -3.90
N ILE A 361 6.25 -9.32 -4.44
CA ILE A 361 7.29 -9.05 -5.44
C ILE A 361 8.72 -9.05 -4.86
N LEU A 362 8.88 -9.05 -3.53
CA LEU A 362 10.20 -9.04 -2.88
C LEU A 362 10.69 -10.46 -2.59
N ASP A 363 9.77 -11.33 -2.14
CA ASP A 363 10.07 -12.70 -1.73
C ASP A 363 9.58 -13.74 -2.76
N HIS A 364 8.95 -13.28 -3.84
CA HIS A 364 8.38 -14.09 -4.94
C HIS A 364 7.34 -15.12 -4.48
N GLU A 365 6.57 -14.80 -3.43
CA GLU A 365 5.49 -15.65 -2.93
C GLU A 365 4.18 -15.37 -3.68
N LEU A 366 3.49 -16.43 -4.13
CA LEU A 366 2.21 -16.34 -4.83
C LEU A 366 1.01 -16.49 -3.90
N TYR A 367 -0.01 -15.65 -4.11
CA TYR A 367 -1.25 -15.66 -3.35
C TYR A 367 -2.45 -16.02 -4.24
N PRO A 368 -3.15 -17.13 -3.96
CA PRO A 368 -4.33 -17.55 -4.72
C PRO A 368 -5.47 -16.52 -4.72
N PRO A 369 -6.31 -16.49 -5.76
CA PRO A 369 -7.47 -15.60 -5.86
C PRO A 369 -8.57 -15.84 -4.82
N THR A 370 -8.47 -16.94 -4.06
CA THR A 370 -9.38 -17.28 -2.96
C THR A 370 -8.97 -16.69 -1.61
N TYR A 371 -7.82 -16.00 -1.56
CA TYR A 371 -7.41 -15.22 -0.39
C TYR A 371 -8.41 -14.11 -0.12
N LYS A 372 -8.40 -13.61 1.10
CA LYS A 372 -9.32 -12.57 1.54
C LYS A 372 -8.69 -11.20 1.40
N ASP A 373 -9.47 -10.21 1.00
CA ASP A 373 -8.97 -8.86 0.84
C ASP A 373 -8.52 -8.27 2.18
N LEU A 374 -7.44 -7.49 2.13
CA LEU A 374 -6.81 -6.88 3.28
C LEU A 374 -7.77 -5.99 4.08
N MET A 375 -8.80 -5.41 3.46
CA MET A 375 -9.82 -4.57 4.10
C MET A 375 -10.94 -5.41 4.73
N GLY A 376 -10.89 -6.73 4.65
CA GLY A 376 -11.71 -7.64 5.47
C GLY A 376 -10.99 -8.05 6.76
N TYR A 377 -11.67 -8.84 7.60
CA TYR A 377 -11.09 -9.40 8.84
C TYR A 377 -10.76 -10.89 8.76
N CYS A 378 -10.87 -11.45 7.57
CA CYS A 378 -10.63 -12.87 7.34
C CYS A 378 -9.19 -13.12 6.90
N THR A 379 -8.68 -14.30 7.24
CA THR A 379 -7.34 -14.77 6.86
C THR A 379 -7.43 -16.13 6.16
N PRO A 380 -6.45 -16.51 5.32
CA PRO A 380 -5.29 -15.71 4.92
C PRO A 380 -5.70 -14.55 4.02
N ASN A 381 -4.96 -13.44 4.09
CA ASN A 381 -5.30 -12.20 3.40
C ASN A 381 -4.22 -11.73 2.43
N TRP A 382 -4.65 -10.96 1.45
CA TRP A 382 -3.84 -10.22 0.48
C TRP A 382 -4.66 -9.04 -0.07
N ILE A 383 -4.11 -8.21 -0.95
CA ILE A 383 -4.87 -7.14 -1.61
C ILE A 383 -5.61 -7.65 -2.85
N SER A 384 -6.88 -7.27 -3.01
CA SER A 384 -7.65 -7.45 -4.25
C SER A 384 -7.28 -6.40 -5.29
N ASP A 385 -7.53 -6.70 -6.56
CA ASP A 385 -7.45 -5.71 -7.64
C ASP A 385 -8.37 -4.50 -7.40
N TYR A 386 -9.58 -4.73 -6.90
CA TYR A 386 -10.56 -3.69 -6.57
C TYR A 386 -9.99 -2.67 -5.56
N VAL A 387 -9.43 -3.16 -4.46
CA VAL A 387 -8.82 -2.29 -3.44
C VAL A 387 -7.53 -1.66 -3.94
N TYR A 388 -6.72 -2.38 -4.72
CA TYR A 388 -5.52 -1.85 -5.34
C TYR A 388 -5.82 -0.66 -6.27
N GLU A 389 -6.83 -0.79 -7.14
CA GLU A 389 -7.25 0.28 -8.06
C GLU A 389 -7.84 1.48 -7.30
N ALA A 390 -8.75 1.24 -6.34
CA ALA A 390 -9.31 2.32 -5.52
C ALA A 390 -8.23 3.09 -4.75
N MET A 391 -7.21 2.37 -4.25
CA MET A 391 -6.08 2.98 -3.55
C MET A 391 -5.20 3.79 -4.52
N LEU A 392 -4.96 3.32 -5.74
CA LEU A 392 -4.22 4.07 -6.76
C LEU A 392 -4.95 5.37 -7.13
N ASP A 393 -6.26 5.30 -7.36
CA ASP A 393 -7.10 6.46 -7.65
C ASP A 393 -7.04 7.51 -6.54
N PHE A 394 -7.15 7.08 -5.28
CA PHE A 394 -7.04 7.96 -4.13
C PHE A 394 -5.67 8.66 -4.07
N ARG A 395 -4.60 7.92 -4.35
CA ARG A 395 -3.23 8.46 -4.35
C ARG A 395 -2.99 9.47 -5.46
N GLN A 396 -3.48 9.21 -6.66
CA GLN A 396 -3.46 10.17 -7.76
C GLN A 396 -4.29 11.43 -7.42
N ALA A 397 -5.43 11.26 -6.76
CA ALA A 397 -6.24 12.36 -6.29
C ALA A 397 -5.51 13.21 -5.22
N ILE A 398 -4.78 12.60 -4.28
CA ILE A 398 -3.93 13.33 -3.32
C ILE A 398 -2.90 14.20 -4.04
N ASP A 399 -2.18 13.65 -5.03
CA ASP A 399 -1.15 14.40 -5.75
C ASP A 399 -1.75 15.62 -6.48
N MET A 400 -2.92 15.44 -7.11
CA MET A 400 -3.67 16.55 -7.71
C MET A 400 -4.08 17.61 -6.67
N GLN A 401 -4.55 17.19 -5.49
CA GLN A 401 -4.97 18.12 -4.43
C GLN A 401 -3.79 18.83 -3.77
N ALA A 402 -2.64 18.16 -3.60
CA ALA A 402 -1.40 18.75 -3.08
C ALA A 402 -0.91 19.88 -3.99
N LYS A 403 -0.99 19.69 -5.31
CA LYS A 403 -0.65 20.71 -6.32
C LYS A 403 -1.62 21.91 -6.27
N LYS A 404 -2.92 21.68 -6.05
CA LYS A 404 -3.93 22.75 -5.91
C LYS A 404 -3.78 23.55 -4.62
N THR A 405 -3.58 22.87 -3.49
CA THR A 405 -3.46 23.51 -2.17
C THR A 405 -2.19 24.33 -2.01
N SER A 406 -1.11 23.96 -2.71
CA SER A 406 0.12 24.78 -2.79
C SER A 406 -0.11 26.12 -3.53
N ALA A 407 -1.23 26.26 -4.25
CA ALA A 407 -1.58 27.46 -5.01
C ALA A 407 -2.67 28.33 -4.37
N SER A 408 -3.36 27.88 -3.31
CA SER A 408 -4.47 28.63 -2.71
C SER A 408 -4.08 29.30 -1.38
N GLY A 409 -4.31 30.62 -1.31
CA GLY A 409 -4.30 31.39 -0.06
C GLY A 409 -5.63 31.28 0.68
N ALA A 410 -6.13 30.05 0.88
CA ALA A 410 -7.43 29.83 1.51
C ALA A 410 -7.46 30.43 2.93
N PRO A 411 -8.57 31.07 3.34
CA PRO A 411 -8.67 31.61 4.70
C PRO A 411 -8.68 30.47 5.71
N THR A 412 -7.97 30.64 6.83
CA THR A 412 -8.07 29.74 7.98
C THR A 412 -9.48 29.80 8.55
N LEU A 413 -10.17 28.66 8.58
CA LEU A 413 -11.46 28.49 9.24
C LEU A 413 -11.27 27.87 10.62
N GLU A 414 -12.19 28.19 11.54
CA GLU A 414 -12.28 27.52 12.83
C GLU A 414 -13.48 26.56 12.80
N TYR A 415 -13.26 25.32 13.17
CA TYR A 415 -14.29 24.29 13.25
C TYR A 415 -14.55 23.95 14.72
N GLU A 416 -15.81 24.03 15.14
CA GLU A 416 -16.26 23.35 16.36
C GLU A 416 -16.47 21.88 16.06
N ARG A 417 -16.04 21.01 16.97
CA ARG A 417 -15.98 19.57 16.73
C ARG A 417 -16.58 18.79 17.88
N VAL A 418 -17.32 17.74 17.53
CA VAL A 418 -17.86 16.77 18.48
C VAL A 418 -17.52 15.37 17.99
N SER A 419 -16.84 14.59 18.81
CA SER A 419 -16.67 13.16 18.56
C SER A 419 -17.86 12.39 19.13
N PHE A 420 -18.32 11.40 18.39
CA PHE A 420 -19.30 10.41 18.81
C PHE A 420 -18.60 9.05 18.79
N GLY A 421 -18.51 8.38 19.92
CA GLY A 421 -17.86 7.07 20.05
C GLY A 421 -18.39 6.32 21.26
N ALA A 422 -17.65 5.31 21.73
CA ALA A 422 -18.06 4.44 22.83
C ALA A 422 -18.40 5.19 24.15
N ARG A 423 -17.83 6.38 24.36
CA ARG A 423 -18.09 7.24 25.54
C ARG A 423 -19.26 8.21 25.36
N GLY A 424 -20.00 8.12 24.25
CA GLY A 424 -20.99 9.10 23.85
C GLY A 424 -20.38 10.38 23.27
N PRO A 425 -21.18 11.43 23.07
CA PRO A 425 -20.72 12.68 22.48
C PRO A 425 -19.70 13.41 23.38
N GLN A 426 -18.59 13.84 22.80
CA GLN A 426 -17.56 14.63 23.49
C GLN A 426 -17.19 15.84 22.62
N PHE A 427 -17.25 17.04 23.21
CA PHE A 427 -16.75 18.24 22.53
C PHE A 427 -15.23 18.22 22.52
N LEU A 428 -14.65 18.34 21.34
CA LEU A 428 -13.20 18.44 21.16
C LEU A 428 -12.75 19.91 21.17
N SER A 429 -11.44 20.11 21.20
CA SER A 429 -10.82 21.41 20.91
C SER A 429 -11.25 21.89 19.51
N SER A 430 -11.34 23.21 19.31
CA SER A 430 -11.60 23.73 17.98
C SER A 430 -10.42 23.46 17.05
N LEU A 431 -10.70 23.07 15.81
CA LEU A 431 -9.68 22.89 14.78
C LEU A 431 -9.59 24.16 13.96
N LYS A 432 -8.40 24.77 13.92
CA LYS A 432 -8.12 25.91 13.05
C LYS A 432 -7.27 25.44 11.89
N THR A 433 -7.80 25.52 10.68
CA THR A 433 -7.11 25.02 9.49
C THR A 433 -7.53 25.79 8.25
N ASP A 434 -6.57 25.98 7.33
CA ASP A 434 -6.80 26.44 5.96
C ASP A 434 -7.01 25.27 4.99
N LYS A 435 -6.88 24.02 5.48
CA LYS A 435 -7.05 22.80 4.70
C LYS A 435 -8.49 22.29 4.77
N ALA A 436 -8.90 21.56 3.73
CA ALA A 436 -10.18 20.87 3.78
C ALA A 436 -10.17 19.84 4.92
N VAL A 437 -11.32 19.72 5.58
CA VAL A 437 -11.52 18.77 6.68
C VAL A 437 -12.08 17.42 6.21
N GLY A 438 -12.62 17.35 4.98
CA GLY A 438 -13.19 16.13 4.39
C GLY A 438 -14.44 15.63 5.09
N GLY A 439 -14.92 14.47 4.66
CA GLY A 439 -16.04 13.76 5.27
C GLY A 439 -17.37 13.91 4.54
N GLU A 440 -18.38 13.23 5.07
CA GLU A 440 -19.74 13.31 4.57
C GLU A 440 -20.34 14.68 4.92
N THR A 441 -20.86 15.39 3.92
CA THR A 441 -21.57 16.65 4.16
C THR A 441 -22.95 16.37 4.72
N VAL A 442 -23.23 16.84 5.93
CA VAL A 442 -24.49 16.59 6.65
C VAL A 442 -25.19 17.86 7.07
N ASP A 443 -26.52 17.80 7.14
CA ASP A 443 -27.33 18.87 7.72
C ASP A 443 -27.28 18.82 9.24
N VAL A 444 -26.95 19.96 9.85
CA VAL A 444 -26.78 20.10 11.29
C VAL A 444 -27.68 21.21 11.82
N THR A 445 -28.56 20.84 12.73
CA THR A 445 -29.26 21.79 13.59
C THR A 445 -28.36 22.17 14.75
N THR A 446 -28.05 23.45 14.88
CA THR A 446 -27.21 24.00 15.95
C THR A 446 -28.03 24.94 16.83
N VAL A 447 -27.71 24.99 18.12
CA VAL A 447 -28.22 26.03 19.03
C VAL A 447 -27.04 26.79 19.61
N ASP A 448 -27.01 28.10 19.42
CA ASP A 448 -25.94 28.96 19.91
C ASP A 448 -26.13 29.37 21.38
N ASP A 449 -25.15 30.09 21.95
CA ASP A 449 -25.23 30.57 23.34
C ASP A 449 -26.39 31.55 23.62
N SER A 450 -26.96 32.18 22.58
CA SER A 450 -28.14 33.04 22.71
C SER A 450 -29.46 32.24 22.74
N GLY A 451 -29.39 30.94 22.43
CA GLY A 451 -30.56 30.06 22.31
C GLY A 451 -31.22 30.09 20.93
N ALA A 452 -30.60 30.73 19.94
CA ALA A 452 -31.09 30.72 18.57
C ALA A 452 -30.71 29.41 17.87
N GLU A 453 -31.66 28.86 17.11
CA GLU A 453 -31.48 27.63 16.34
C GLU A 453 -31.13 27.96 14.89
N HIS A 454 -30.11 27.29 14.35
CA HIS A 454 -29.65 27.48 12.97
C HIS A 454 -29.45 26.13 12.29
N LEU A 455 -29.87 26.03 11.02
CA LEU A 455 -29.56 24.90 10.16
C LEU A 455 -28.31 25.23 9.34
N VAL A 456 -27.24 24.45 9.51
CA VAL A 456 -25.95 24.65 8.85
C VAL A 456 -25.46 23.35 8.22
N LYS A 457 -24.46 23.45 7.34
CA LYS A 457 -23.75 22.27 6.81
C LYS A 457 -22.57 21.95 7.72
N GLY A 458 -22.47 20.68 8.12
CA GLY A 458 -21.32 20.11 8.80
C GLY A 458 -20.63 19.06 7.94
N GLN A 459 -19.46 18.62 8.39
CA GLN A 459 -18.73 17.51 7.82
C GLN A 459 -18.59 16.40 8.85
N PHE A 460 -18.94 15.17 8.50
CA PHE A 460 -18.84 14.02 9.39
C PHE A 460 -17.72 13.08 8.90
N LEU A 461 -16.69 12.95 9.73
CA LEU A 461 -15.58 12.03 9.51
C LEU A 461 -15.84 10.73 10.26
N HIS A 462 -16.09 9.66 9.52
CA HIS A 462 -16.36 8.34 10.09
C HIS A 462 -15.08 7.73 10.70
N TYR A 463 -15.24 7.03 11.82
CA TYR A 463 -14.27 6.01 12.23
C TYR A 463 -14.52 4.72 11.45
N ASP A 464 -13.50 3.91 11.26
CA ASP A 464 -13.60 2.67 10.49
C ASP A 464 -14.21 1.49 11.27
N HIS A 465 -13.71 1.18 12.48
CA HIS A 465 -14.02 -0.09 13.17
C HIS A 465 -15.00 0.02 14.33
N ILE A 466 -15.37 1.24 14.68
CA ILE A 466 -16.29 1.53 15.77
C ILE A 466 -17.36 2.50 15.30
N ASP A 467 -18.55 2.36 15.87
CA ASP A 467 -19.63 3.28 15.64
C ASP A 467 -19.22 4.73 15.96
N GLY A 468 -19.42 5.60 14.97
CA GLY A 468 -19.37 7.04 15.14
C GLY A 468 -18.29 7.73 14.29
N GLY A 469 -17.78 8.83 14.82
CA GLY A 469 -16.94 9.74 14.05
C GLY A 469 -16.83 11.11 14.67
N VAL A 470 -16.30 12.06 13.91
CA VAL A 470 -16.16 13.46 14.31
C VAL A 470 -17.02 14.33 13.42
N LEU A 471 -17.96 15.05 14.03
CA LEU A 471 -18.74 16.08 13.36
C LEU A 471 -18.04 17.42 13.49
N LEU A 472 -17.72 18.06 12.37
CA LEU A 472 -17.09 19.36 12.27
C LEU A 472 -18.08 20.38 11.70
N VAL A 473 -18.28 21.49 12.41
CA VAL A 473 -19.11 22.62 11.95
C VAL A 473 -18.24 23.86 11.89
N ALA A 474 -18.14 24.46 10.71
CA ALA A 474 -17.40 25.69 10.51
C ALA A 474 -18.06 26.83 11.29
N ARG A 475 -17.24 27.67 11.90
CA ARG A 475 -17.66 28.84 12.68
C ARG A 475 -16.95 30.08 12.16
N GLN A 476 -17.68 31.18 11.99
CA GLN A 476 -17.08 32.46 11.66
C GLN A 476 -16.49 33.12 12.92
N SER A 477 -15.40 33.87 12.74
CA SER A 477 -14.77 34.59 13.84
C SER A 477 -15.75 35.59 14.47
N GLY A 478 -16.03 35.40 15.76
CA GLY A 478 -16.95 36.25 16.53
C GLY A 478 -18.35 35.66 16.73
N GLU A 479 -18.68 34.53 16.10
CA GLU A 479 -19.92 33.80 16.39
C GLU A 479 -19.88 33.19 17.80
N PRO A 480 -21.05 33.11 18.50
CA PRO A 480 -21.14 32.45 19.79
C PRO A 480 -20.74 30.97 19.70
N ARG A 481 -20.38 30.35 20.82
CA ARG A 481 -20.08 28.91 20.80
C ARG A 481 -21.35 28.10 20.61
N LEU A 482 -21.22 26.94 19.96
CA LEU A 482 -22.32 26.00 19.82
C LEU A 482 -22.60 25.34 21.17
N ARG A 483 -23.85 25.42 21.65
CA ARG A 483 -24.33 24.72 22.85
C ARG A 483 -24.85 23.33 22.54
N THR A 484 -25.65 23.23 21.49
CA THR A 484 -26.28 22.00 21.05
C THR A 484 -25.99 21.77 19.59
N LEU A 485 -25.78 20.52 19.23
CA LEU A 485 -25.50 20.10 17.87
C LEU A 485 -26.28 18.81 17.61
N ARG A 486 -27.12 18.82 16.57
CA ARG A 486 -27.93 17.68 16.17
C ARG A 486 -27.81 17.45 14.69
N ALA A 487 -27.42 16.24 14.29
CA ALA A 487 -27.29 15.86 12.89
C ALA A 487 -27.95 14.51 12.64
N ARG A 488 -28.29 14.26 11.37
CA ARG A 488 -28.63 12.91 10.91
C ARG A 488 -27.53 12.44 9.99
N VAL A 489 -26.99 11.27 10.29
CA VAL A 489 -25.95 10.60 9.51
C VAL A 489 -26.48 9.25 9.09
N VAL A 490 -26.09 8.78 7.91
CA VAL A 490 -26.27 7.37 7.55
C VAL A 490 -24.94 6.68 7.83
N SER A 491 -24.94 5.80 8.82
CA SER A 491 -23.77 5.00 9.17
C SER A 491 -24.18 3.53 9.03
N GLU A 492 -23.42 2.77 8.22
CA GLU A 492 -23.70 1.36 7.93
C GLU A 492 -25.10 1.11 7.34
N GLY A 493 -25.61 2.05 6.53
CA GLY A 493 -26.95 1.97 5.94
C GLY A 493 -28.10 2.24 6.92
N VAL A 494 -27.80 2.63 8.17
CA VAL A 494 -28.79 2.99 9.19
C VAL A 494 -28.75 4.50 9.45
N GLU A 495 -29.91 5.16 9.35
CA GLU A 495 -30.04 6.57 9.74
C GLU A 495 -29.93 6.69 11.27
N ARG A 496 -28.92 7.43 11.74
CA ARG A 496 -28.69 7.70 13.16
C ARG A 496 -28.83 9.19 13.42
N VAL A 497 -29.46 9.53 14.56
CA VAL A 497 -29.51 10.91 15.05
C VAL A 497 -28.37 11.11 16.02
N LEU A 498 -27.40 11.94 15.64
CA LEU A 498 -26.33 12.38 16.52
C LEU A 498 -26.79 13.61 17.26
N GLU A 499 -26.66 13.63 18.59
CA GLU A 499 -26.99 14.79 19.41
C GLU A 499 -25.93 14.99 20.50
N ALA A 500 -25.48 16.23 20.67
CA ALA A 500 -24.54 16.63 21.71
C ALA A 500 -24.97 17.95 22.34
N ARG A 501 -24.77 18.08 23.65
CA ARG A 501 -25.05 19.28 24.44
C ARG A 501 -23.89 19.58 25.37
N ARG A 502 -23.47 20.84 25.46
CA ARG A 502 -22.43 21.30 26.39
C ARG A 502 -22.90 21.39 27.82
#